data_AF-A0A1Y2QPT4-F1
#
_entry.id   AF-A0A1Y2QPT4-F1
#
_cell.length_a   1.000
_cell.length_b   1.000
_cell.length_c   1.000
_cell.angle_alpha   90.00
_cell.angle_beta   90.00
_cell.angle_gamma   90.00
#
_symmetry.space_group_name_H-M   'P 1'
#
loop_
_entity.id
_entity.type
_entity.pdbx_description
1 polymer ?
#
loop_
_entity_poly.entity_id
_entity_poly.type
_entity_poly.pdbx_seq_one_letter_code
_entity_poly.pdbx_strand_id
1 'polypeptide(L)'
;MPDRPKRPAPLSLRLTPEDRERLENAAAGMSLGSYIRWRVFDPASPPPRHRGKFPVKDHAALSALLGKLGASLAASNLNQLAKAANSGSLVLDPDIEAELRQALSDIADMRRLLLEALGLEVAP
;
A
#
# COMPACT_ATOMS: atom_id res chain seq x y z
N MET A 1 32.29 20.25 -11.71
CA MET A 1 30.84 20.18 -11.38
C MET A 1 30.18 21.36 -12.07
N PRO A 2 29.25 21.17 -13.02
CA PRO A 2 28.58 22.32 -13.61
C PRO A 2 27.77 23.04 -12.51
N ASP A 3 27.86 24.36 -12.47
CA ASP A 3 27.19 25.20 -11.48
C ASP A 3 25.68 25.03 -11.62
N ARG A 4 25.00 24.70 -10.51
CA ARG A 4 23.57 24.40 -10.53
C ARG A 4 22.81 25.72 -10.65
N PRO A 5 21.94 25.92 -11.66
CA PRO A 5 21.28 27.19 -11.86
C PRO A 5 20.52 27.62 -10.59
N LYS A 6 20.77 28.85 -10.12
CA LYS A 6 20.09 29.42 -8.96
C LYS A 6 18.59 29.44 -9.22
N ARG A 7 17.82 28.77 -8.36
CA ARG A 7 16.36 28.77 -8.44
C ARG A 7 15.85 30.19 -8.14
N PRO A 8 14.81 30.68 -8.84
CA PRO A 8 14.18 31.93 -8.50
C PRO A 8 13.65 31.87 -7.06
N ALA A 9 13.67 33.02 -6.38
CA ALA A 9 13.16 33.13 -5.02
C ALA A 9 11.69 32.68 -4.96
N PRO A 10 11.26 32.01 -3.86
CA PRO A 10 9.88 31.59 -3.71
C PRO A 10 8.93 32.78 -3.66
N LEU A 11 7.72 32.60 -4.22
CA LEU A 11 6.66 33.60 -4.12
C LEU A 11 6.21 33.74 -2.66
N SER A 12 6.32 34.95 -2.11
CA SER A 12 5.83 35.27 -0.77
C SER A 12 4.47 35.95 -0.88
N LEU A 13 3.43 35.33 -0.33
CA LEU A 13 2.08 35.86 -0.31
C LEU A 13 1.72 36.25 1.13
N ARG A 14 1.29 37.49 1.34
CA ARG A 14 0.71 37.92 2.63
C ARG A 14 -0.74 37.47 2.68
N LEU A 15 -1.10 36.77 3.74
CA LEU A 15 -2.44 36.27 3.99
C LEU A 15 -2.91 36.80 5.35
N THR A 16 -4.19 37.14 5.44
CA THR A 16 -4.83 37.28 6.75
C THR A 16 -4.92 35.90 7.42
N PRO A 17 -5.08 35.83 8.76
CA PRO A 17 -5.29 34.56 9.44
C PRO A 17 -6.48 33.77 8.86
N GLU A 18 -7.57 34.47 8.54
CA GLU A 18 -8.80 33.89 7.98
C GLU A 18 -8.57 33.31 6.58
N ASP A 19 -7.89 34.04 5.69
CA ASP A 19 -7.58 33.57 4.34
C ASP A 19 -6.63 32.37 4.38
N ARG A 20 -5.69 32.37 5.32
CA ARG A 20 -4.78 31.25 5.52
C ARG A 20 -5.53 30.00 5.96
N GLU A 21 -6.43 30.13 6.93
CA GLU A 21 -7.24 29.01 7.41
C GLU A 21 -8.14 28.43 6.31
N ARG A 22 -8.76 29.30 5.50
CA ARG A 22 -9.54 28.87 4.32
C ARG A 22 -8.70 28.06 3.33
N LEU A 23 -7.47 28.49 3.06
CA LEU A 23 -6.55 27.77 2.16
C LEU A 23 -6.07 26.46 2.76
N GLU A 24 -5.80 26.41 4.06
CA GLU A 24 -5.37 25.18 4.75
C GLU A 24 -6.50 24.14 4.75
N ASN A 25 -7.73 24.56 5.01
CA ASN A 25 -8.91 23.70 4.94
C ASN A 25 -9.15 23.18 3.51
N ALA A 26 -9.07 24.06 2.50
CA ALA A 26 -9.29 23.69 1.12
C ALA A 26 -8.16 22.81 0.54
N ALA A 27 -6.96 22.86 1.11
CA ALA A 27 -5.83 22.03 0.72
C ALA A 27 -6.01 20.55 1.08
N ALA A 28 -6.93 20.20 1.99
CA ALA A 28 -7.35 18.82 2.29
C ALA A 28 -6.17 17.81 2.44
N GLY A 29 -5.11 18.21 3.15
CA GLY A 29 -3.92 17.38 3.39
C GLY A 29 -2.73 17.61 2.44
N MET A 30 -2.88 18.48 1.42
CA MET A 30 -1.78 18.96 0.58
C MET A 30 -0.95 20.04 1.28
N SER A 31 0.29 20.24 0.84
CA SER A 31 1.03 21.45 1.23
C SER A 31 0.37 22.69 0.60
N LEU A 32 0.31 23.80 1.35
CA LEU A 32 -0.27 25.06 0.85
C LEU A 32 0.35 25.49 -0.49
N GLY A 33 1.67 25.38 -0.65
CA GLY A 33 2.35 25.73 -1.89
C GLY A 33 1.93 24.85 -3.08
N SER A 34 1.75 23.54 -2.85
CA SER A 34 1.26 22.62 -3.87
C SER A 34 -0.20 22.92 -4.25
N TYR A 35 -1.04 23.18 -3.25
CA TYR A 35 -2.44 23.52 -3.45
C TYR A 35 -2.61 24.82 -4.23
N ILE A 36 -1.90 25.89 -3.81
CA ILE A 36 -1.93 27.20 -4.50
C ILE A 36 -1.42 27.06 -5.94
N ARG A 37 -0.31 26.35 -6.15
CA ARG A 37 0.22 26.12 -7.50
C ARG A 37 -0.77 25.39 -8.40
N TRP A 38 -1.42 24.34 -7.87
CA TRP A 38 -2.45 23.59 -8.61
C TRP A 38 -3.66 24.47 -8.94
N ARG A 39 -4.20 25.22 -7.97
CA ARG A 39 -5.33 26.12 -8.19
C ARG A 39 -5.05 27.21 -9.23
N VAL A 40 -3.82 27.72 -9.29
CA VAL A 40 -3.45 28.81 -10.20
C VAL A 40 -3.15 28.32 -11.61
N PHE A 41 -2.43 27.20 -11.75
CA PHE A 41 -1.88 26.77 -13.05
C PHE A 41 -2.58 25.55 -13.66
N ASP A 42 -3.32 24.78 -12.88
CA ASP A 42 -3.92 23.53 -13.35
C ASP A 42 -5.27 23.18 -12.66
N PRO A 43 -6.21 24.14 -12.55
CA PRO A 43 -7.47 23.91 -11.82
C PRO A 43 -8.41 22.91 -12.49
N ALA A 44 -8.21 22.63 -13.78
CA ALA A 44 -9.01 21.67 -14.53
C ALA A 44 -8.59 20.20 -14.30
N SER A 45 -7.36 19.99 -13.83
CA SER A 45 -6.86 18.64 -13.51
C SER A 45 -7.26 18.23 -12.09
N PRO A 46 -7.44 16.92 -11.83
CA PRO A 46 -7.66 16.44 -10.48
C PRO A 46 -6.51 16.86 -9.54
N PRO A 47 -6.79 17.13 -8.25
CA PRO A 47 -5.77 17.54 -7.30
C PRO A 47 -4.56 16.59 -7.30
N PRO A 48 -3.31 17.11 -7.25
CA PRO A 48 -2.12 16.28 -7.23
C PRO A 48 -2.20 15.23 -6.13
N ARG A 49 -2.11 13.95 -6.53
CA ARG A 49 -2.09 12.81 -5.60
C ARG A 49 -0.88 12.94 -4.68
N HIS A 50 -1.11 13.25 -3.41
CA HIS A 50 -0.06 13.13 -2.39
C HIS A 50 -0.17 11.76 -1.72
N ARG A 51 0.97 11.11 -1.52
CA ARG A 51 1.07 9.91 -0.67
C ARG A 51 0.54 10.32 0.71
N GLY A 52 -0.60 9.76 1.14
CA GLY A 52 -1.20 10.11 2.42
C GLY A 52 -0.17 10.02 3.55
N LYS A 53 -0.08 11.06 4.39
CA LYS A 53 0.82 11.10 5.56
C LYS A 53 0.31 10.27 6.73
N PHE A 54 -0.37 9.17 6.44
CA PHE A 54 -0.93 8.29 7.45
C PHE A 54 -0.10 7.00 7.47
N PRO A 55 0.97 6.93 8.30
CA PRO A 55 1.34 5.66 8.89
C PRO A 55 0.37 5.44 10.06
N VAL A 56 -0.92 5.17 9.78
CA VAL A 56 -1.79 4.75 10.89
C VAL A 56 -1.30 3.37 11.27
N LYS A 57 -1.04 3.18 12.57
CA LYS A 57 -0.51 2.00 13.28
C LYS A 57 -0.70 0.61 12.63
N ASP A 58 -1.74 0.43 11.82
CA ASP A 58 -2.04 -0.77 11.05
C ASP A 58 -0.98 -1.15 10.02
N HIS A 59 -0.32 -0.22 9.31
CA HIS A 59 0.70 -0.61 8.30
C HIS A 59 1.87 -1.38 8.90
N ALA A 60 2.31 -1.04 10.11
CA ALA A 60 3.42 -1.73 10.78
C ALA A 60 3.00 -3.12 11.27
N ALA A 61 1.81 -3.24 11.87
CA ALA A 61 1.25 -4.52 12.30
C ALA A 61 0.95 -5.44 11.12
N LEU A 62 0.38 -4.91 10.04
CA LEU A 62 0.08 -5.64 8.79
C LEU A 62 1.37 -6.05 8.07
N SER A 63 2.39 -5.19 8.02
CA SER A 63 3.70 -5.54 7.43
C SER A 63 4.43 -6.61 8.26
N ALA A 64 4.36 -6.52 9.60
CA ALA A 64 4.91 -7.53 10.49
C ALA A 64 4.19 -8.87 10.35
N LEU A 65 2.86 -8.85 10.23
CA LEU A 65 2.04 -10.04 9.97
C LEU A 65 2.36 -10.65 8.61
N LEU A 66 2.46 -9.84 7.55
CA LEU A 66 2.85 -10.31 6.22
C LEU A 66 4.27 -10.90 6.21
N GLY A 67 5.21 -10.27 6.93
CA GLY A 67 6.56 -10.78 7.11
C GLY A 67 6.59 -12.12 7.85
N LYS A 68 5.78 -12.27 8.91
CA LYS A 68 5.63 -13.55 9.63
C LYS A 68 4.97 -14.62 8.77
N LEU A 69 3.99 -14.25 7.94
CA LEU A 69 3.33 -15.16 7.01
C LEU A 69 4.31 -15.64 5.92
N GLY A 70 5.13 -14.74 5.37
CA GLY A 70 6.16 -15.08 4.40
C GLY A 70 7.32 -15.89 4.98
N ALA A 71 7.68 -15.63 6.24
CA ALA A 71 8.69 -16.41 6.97
C ALA A 71 8.15 -17.77 7.46
N SER A 72 6.82 -17.90 7.57
CA SER A 72 6.19 -19.16 7.93
C SER A 72 6.39 -20.18 6.81
N LEU A 73 6.88 -21.36 7.19
CA LEU A 73 6.99 -22.49 6.29
C LEU A 73 5.61 -23.09 5.93
N ALA A 74 4.51 -22.57 6.48
CA ALA A 74 3.16 -23.13 6.30
C ALA A 74 2.78 -23.29 4.82
N ALA A 75 2.97 -22.26 3.99
CA ALA A 75 2.64 -22.33 2.57
C ALA A 75 3.53 -23.33 1.80
N SER A 76 4.83 -23.38 2.14
CA SER A 76 5.78 -24.32 1.54
C SER A 76 5.46 -25.76 1.92
N ASN A 77 5.22 -26.02 3.21
CA ASN A 77 4.89 -27.35 3.74
C ASN A 77 3.55 -27.85 3.22
N LEU A 78 2.52 -26.98 3.17
CA LEU A 78 1.23 -27.33 2.58
C LEU A 78 1.35 -27.66 1.09
N ASN A 79 2.17 -26.92 0.33
CA ASN A 79 2.41 -27.23 -1.08
C ASN A 79 3.17 -28.55 -1.26
N GLN A 80 4.10 -28.88 -0.36
CA GLN A 80 4.78 -30.18 -0.37
C GLN A 80 3.81 -31.33 -0.07
N LEU A 81 2.92 -31.15 0.91
CA LEU A 81 1.86 -32.12 1.24
C LEU A 81 0.88 -32.29 0.08
N ALA A 82 0.43 -31.19 -0.54
CA ALA A 82 -0.45 -31.23 -1.71
C ALA A 82 0.22 -31.92 -2.92
N LYS A 83 1.52 -31.66 -3.15
CA LYS A 83 2.29 -32.37 -4.19
C LYS A 83 2.45 -33.85 -3.89
N ALA A 84 2.69 -34.22 -2.63
CA ALA A 84 2.80 -35.61 -2.21
C ALA A 84 1.47 -36.36 -2.34
N ALA A 85 0.35 -35.68 -2.02
CA ALA A 85 -1.00 -36.20 -2.21
C ALA A 85 -1.32 -36.40 -3.70
N ASN A 86 -1.12 -35.36 -4.53
CA ASN A 86 -1.36 -35.45 -5.97
C ASN A 86 -0.47 -36.49 -6.69
N SER A 87 0.75 -36.75 -6.19
CA SER A 87 1.65 -37.76 -6.75
C SER A 87 1.37 -39.18 -6.27
N GLY A 88 0.39 -39.36 -5.37
CA GLY A 88 0.07 -40.64 -4.74
C GLY A 88 1.10 -41.12 -3.71
N SER A 89 2.11 -40.30 -3.40
CA SER A 89 3.15 -40.59 -2.40
C SER A 89 2.64 -40.41 -0.97
N LEU A 90 1.57 -39.64 -0.81
CA LEU A 90 0.82 -39.47 0.42
C LEU A 90 -0.62 -39.93 0.18
N VAL A 91 -0.99 -41.09 0.73
CA VAL A 91 -2.38 -41.58 0.69
C VAL A 91 -3.19 -40.75 1.69
N LEU A 92 -4.01 -39.84 1.17
CA LEU A 92 -4.96 -39.06 1.94
C LEU A 92 -6.38 -39.52 1.59
N ASP A 93 -7.26 -39.38 2.57
CA ASP A 93 -8.69 -39.42 2.29
C ASP A 93 -9.09 -38.21 1.41
N PRO A 94 -10.00 -38.37 0.44
CA PRO A 94 -10.46 -37.27 -0.41
C PRO A 94 -10.94 -36.03 0.36
N ASP A 95 -11.56 -36.22 1.52
CA ASP A 95 -12.05 -35.12 2.36
C ASP A 95 -10.87 -34.33 2.95
N ILE A 96 -9.82 -35.01 3.41
CA ILE A 96 -8.60 -34.37 3.93
C ILE A 96 -7.83 -33.65 2.81
N GLU A 97 -7.79 -34.21 1.60
CA GLU A 97 -7.19 -33.54 0.44
C GLU A 97 -7.92 -32.24 0.10
N ALA A 98 -9.26 -32.23 0.18
CA ALA A 98 -10.08 -31.05 -0.03
C ALA A 98 -9.84 -29.98 1.06
N GLU A 99 -9.82 -30.38 2.33
CA GLU A 99 -9.51 -29.48 3.45
C GLU A 99 -8.12 -28.84 3.31
N LEU A 100 -7.12 -29.62 2.86
CA LEU A 100 -5.76 -29.12 2.65
C LEU A 100 -5.70 -28.08 1.51
N ARG A 101 -6.44 -28.31 0.41
CA ARG A 101 -6.57 -27.35 -0.69
C ARG A 101 -7.28 -26.08 -0.26
N GLN A 102 -8.32 -26.20 0.56
CA GLN A 102 -9.02 -25.04 1.12
C GLN A 102 -8.09 -24.19 1.99
N ALA A 103 -7.32 -24.82 2.89
CA ALA A 103 -6.36 -24.12 3.74
C ALA A 103 -5.29 -23.38 2.93
N LEU A 104 -4.83 -23.95 1.81
CA LEU A 104 -3.92 -23.27 0.88
C LEU A 104 -4.56 -22.04 0.23
N SER A 105 -5.83 -22.15 -0.21
CA SER A 105 -6.58 -21.03 -0.77
C SER A 105 -6.74 -19.89 0.24
N ASP A 106 -7.13 -20.23 1.47
CA ASP A 106 -7.34 -19.24 2.53
C ASP A 106 -6.05 -18.48 2.86
N ILE A 107 -4.90 -19.16 2.88
CA ILE A 107 -3.59 -18.51 3.08
C ILE A 107 -3.23 -17.58 1.91
N ALA A 108 -3.51 -17.99 0.68
CA ALA A 108 -3.28 -17.14 -0.49
C ALA A 108 -4.17 -15.88 -0.45
N ASP A 109 -5.43 -16.02 -0.03
CA ASP A 109 -6.38 -14.92 0.13
C ASP A 109 -5.96 -13.98 1.26
N MET A 110 -5.55 -14.51 2.41
CA MET A 110 -4.98 -13.69 3.49
C MET A 110 -3.77 -12.89 3.01
N ARG A 111 -2.86 -13.50 2.24
CA ARG A 111 -1.71 -12.79 1.66
C ARG A 111 -2.13 -11.66 0.73
N ARG A 112 -3.12 -11.92 -0.15
CA ARG A 112 -3.65 -10.94 -1.11
C ARG A 112 -4.26 -9.73 -0.39
N LEU A 113 -5.15 -9.98 0.58
CA LEU A 113 -5.79 -8.94 1.38
C LEU A 113 -4.77 -8.09 2.14
N LEU A 114 -3.69 -8.71 2.66
CA LEU A 114 -2.62 -7.97 3.32
C LEU A 114 -1.83 -7.09 2.33
N LEU A 115 -1.54 -7.57 1.13
CA LEU A 115 -0.85 -6.77 0.10
C LEU A 115 -1.71 -5.57 -0.34
N GLU A 116 -3.01 -5.78 -0.55
CA GLU A 116 -3.97 -4.73 -0.89
C GLU A 116 -4.09 -3.69 0.23
N ALA A 117 -4.23 -4.12 1.48
CA ALA A 117 -4.27 -3.23 2.65
C ALA A 117 -2.98 -2.42 2.81
N LEU A 118 -1.83 -2.99 2.40
CA LEU A 118 -0.55 -2.29 2.42
C LEU A 118 -0.35 -1.36 1.21
N GLY A 119 -1.20 -1.43 0.19
CA GLY A 119 -1.07 -0.67 -1.06
C GLY A 119 0.09 -1.16 -1.94
N LEU A 120 0.43 -2.44 -1.85
CA LEU A 120 1.45 -3.09 -2.67
C LEU A 120 0.79 -3.80 -3.86
N GLU A 121 1.36 -3.65 -5.06
CA GLU A 121 0.86 -4.37 -6.23
C GLU A 121 1.13 -5.87 -6.09
N VAL A 122 0.08 -6.68 -6.28
CA VAL A 122 0.19 -8.12 -6.45
C VAL A 122 0.62 -8.36 -7.88
N ALA A 123 1.89 -8.72 -8.11
CA ALA A 123 2.31 -9.18 -9.42
C ALA A 123 1.54 -10.47 -9.79
N PRO A 124 1.08 -10.60 -11.05
CA PRO A 124 0.31 -11.76 -11.52
C PRO A 124 1.11 -13.07 -11.49
#